data_AF-A0A420IK46-F1
#
_entry.id   AF-A0A420IK46-F1
#
_cell.length_a   1.000
_cell.length_b   1.000
_cell.length_c   1.000
_cell.angle_alpha   90.00
_cell.angle_beta   90.00
_cell.angle_gamma   90.00
#
_symmetry.space_group_name_H-M   'P 1'
#
loop_
_entity.id
_entity.type
_entity.pdbx_description
1 polymer ?
#
loop_
_entity_poly.entity_id
_entity_poly.type
_entity_poly.pdbx_seq_one_letter_code
_entity_poly.pdbx_strand_id
1 'polypeptide(L)'
;DSGIEALINNIDLSEVKDYEGDTQETYFGEVDGKELFHAIENLSVQHAILGNHSTEDYDTREILTSSTMRYNDLEYHGIMIDISAAAKSAAGYKQYLAYRRLHKEYSPHIDTAKGKSTNIKFGIGITTPIGTVGVYTPLRYIEFFVVNVDTPFQLSLKDMNRLGVYFHNDENALI
;
A
#
# COMPACT_ATOMS: atom_id res chain seq x y z
N ASP A 1 19.00 22.11 6.66
CA ASP A 1 18.14 21.33 5.75
C ASP A 1 17.09 20.59 6.54
N SER A 2 15.96 21.27 6.70
CA SER A 2 14.76 20.80 7.38
C SER A 2 13.71 20.56 6.30
N GLY A 3 13.53 19.31 5.88
CA GLY A 3 12.42 18.93 5.01
C GLY A 3 11.10 19.16 5.75
N ILE A 4 10.19 19.88 5.10
CA ILE A 4 8.84 20.09 5.63
C ILE A 4 8.00 18.88 5.22
N GLU A 5 7.62 18.06 6.20
CA GLU A 5 6.49 17.14 6.06
C GLU A 5 5.21 17.94 6.35
N ALA A 6 4.39 18.16 5.33
CA ALA A 6 3.09 18.81 5.49
C ALA A 6 1.97 17.79 5.32
N LEU A 7 1.29 17.48 6.42
CA LEU A 7 -0.01 16.80 6.41
C LEU A 7 -1.10 17.88 6.36
N ILE A 8 -1.72 18.11 5.20
CA ILE A 8 -2.87 19.01 5.10
C ILE A 8 -4.13 18.16 5.21
N ASN A 9 -4.71 18.12 6.42
CA ASN A 9 -6.09 17.73 6.63
C ASN A 9 -6.89 18.99 6.95
N ASN A 10 -7.84 19.33 6.09
CA ASN A 10 -9.00 20.13 6.46
C ASN A 10 -10.17 19.70 5.58
N ILE A 11 -10.96 18.78 6.12
CA ILE A 11 -12.31 18.51 5.66
C ILE A 11 -13.23 19.49 6.40
N ASP A 12 -14.00 20.29 5.67
CA ASP A 12 -15.28 20.79 6.19
C ASP A 12 -16.41 20.14 5.37
N LEU A 13 -17.23 19.39 6.09
CA LEU A 13 -18.31 18.54 5.61
C LEU A 13 -19.59 19.35 5.59
N SER A 14 -19.98 19.87 4.43
CA SER A 14 -21.39 20.16 4.20
C SER A 14 -21.78 19.89 2.75
N GLU A 15 -22.37 18.71 2.58
CA GLU A 15 -23.27 18.33 1.48
C GLU A 15 -22.67 18.22 0.06
N VAL A 16 -22.04 17.08 -0.25
CA VAL A 16 -22.15 16.50 -1.60
C VAL A 16 -22.25 14.98 -1.49
N LYS A 17 -23.36 14.42 -1.99
CA LYS A 17 -23.44 13.03 -2.42
C LYS A 17 -22.93 12.99 -3.86
N ASP A 18 -21.88 12.24 -4.12
CA ASP A 18 -21.81 11.19 -5.15
C ASP A 18 -20.35 10.82 -5.48
N TYR A 19 -20.10 9.51 -5.48
CA TYR A 19 -18.95 8.75 -6.00
C TYR A 19 -17.57 9.44 -5.97
N GLU A 20 -16.83 9.24 -4.89
CA GLU A 20 -15.42 9.65 -4.81
C GLU A 20 -14.53 8.42 -4.61
N GLY A 21 -13.82 8.04 -5.67
CA GLY A 21 -12.63 7.23 -5.52
C GLY A 21 -11.52 8.16 -5.05
N ASP A 22 -11.25 8.19 -3.74
CA ASP A 22 -10.12 8.92 -3.18
C ASP A 22 -8.84 8.47 -3.88
N THR A 23 -8.33 9.30 -4.77
CA THR A 23 -7.08 9.04 -5.48
C THR A 23 -5.96 9.55 -4.60
N GLN A 24 -5.39 8.65 -3.80
CA GLN A 24 -4.23 8.96 -2.96
C GLN A 24 -2.95 8.73 -3.77
N GLU A 25 -2.22 9.80 -4.08
CA GLU A 25 -0.91 9.71 -4.73
C GLU A 25 0.21 9.74 -3.69
N THR A 26 1.12 8.75 -3.76
CA THR A 26 2.29 8.65 -2.89
C THR A 26 3.55 8.61 -3.75
N TYR A 27 4.52 9.46 -3.44
CA TYR A 27 5.77 9.59 -4.18
C TYR A 27 6.93 9.00 -3.38
N PHE A 28 7.93 8.42 -4.08
CA PHE A 28 9.15 7.89 -3.49
C PHE A 28 10.37 8.43 -4.28
N GLY A 29 11.28 9.13 -3.60
CA GLY A 29 12.48 9.74 -4.20
C GLY A 29 12.67 11.20 -3.77
N GLU A 30 13.77 11.82 -4.24
CA GLU A 30 13.96 13.27 -4.11
C GLU A 30 13.01 13.97 -5.08
N VAL A 31 12.11 14.79 -4.53
CA VAL A 31 11.08 15.49 -5.29
C VAL A 31 11.24 16.98 -5.05
N ASP A 32 11.28 17.76 -6.14
CA ASP A 32 11.06 19.20 -6.03
C ASP A 32 9.59 19.44 -5.72
N GLY A 33 9.30 19.61 -4.42
CA GLY A 33 7.93 19.80 -3.93
C GLY A 33 7.23 21.01 -4.55
N LYS A 34 7.96 22.02 -5.04
CA LYS A 34 7.38 23.20 -5.67
C LYS A 34 6.93 22.89 -7.10
N GLU A 35 7.77 22.20 -7.87
CA GLU A 35 7.43 21.78 -9.24
C GLU A 35 6.26 20.79 -9.23
N LEU A 36 6.28 19.83 -8.30
CA LEU A 36 5.20 18.86 -8.13
C LEU A 36 3.89 19.53 -7.70
N PHE A 37 3.94 20.45 -6.73
CA PHE A 37 2.75 21.17 -6.27
C PHE A 37 2.09 21.94 -7.42
N HIS A 38 2.86 22.62 -8.26
CA HIS A 38 2.32 23.32 -9.43
C HIS A 38 1.78 22.37 -10.50
N ALA A 39 2.39 21.20 -10.69
CA ALA A 39 1.90 20.19 -11.61
C ALA A 39 0.54 19.63 -11.15
N ILE A 40 0.41 19.29 -9.87
CA ILE A 40 -0.83 18.78 -9.27
C ILE A 40 -1.91 19.87 -9.23
N GLU A 41 -1.57 21.12 -8.90
CA GLU A 41 -2.52 22.25 -8.98
C GLU A 41 -3.09 22.39 -10.39
N ASN A 42 -2.23 22.40 -11.42
CA ASN A 42 -2.68 22.52 -12.80
C ASN A 42 -3.54 21.33 -13.24
N LEU A 43 -3.16 20.11 -12.86
CA LEU A 43 -3.94 18.90 -13.16
C LEU A 43 -5.30 18.91 -12.45
N SER A 44 -5.34 19.32 -11.18
CA SER A 44 -6.58 19.45 -10.41
C SER A 44 -7.50 20.52 -10.99
N VAL A 45 -6.94 21.66 -11.42
CA VAL A 45 -7.71 22.75 -12.06
C VAL A 45 -8.23 22.30 -13.44
N GLN A 46 -7.39 21.65 -14.25
CA GLN A 46 -7.81 21.11 -15.54
C GLN A 46 -8.93 20.07 -15.39
N HIS A 47 -8.80 19.14 -14.44
CA HIS A 47 -9.81 18.13 -14.16
C HIS A 47 -11.13 18.76 -13.68
N ALA A 48 -11.05 19.72 -12.76
CA ALA A 48 -12.21 20.45 -12.25
C ALA A 48 -12.93 21.27 -13.35
N ILE A 49 -12.19 21.84 -14.29
CA ILE A 49 -12.74 22.68 -15.37
C ILE A 49 -13.31 21.85 -16.52
N LEU A 50 -12.60 20.79 -16.94
CA LEU A 50 -12.94 20.05 -18.16
C LEU A 50 -13.92 18.91 -17.89
N GLY A 51 -14.03 18.41 -16.65
CA GLY A 51 -15.05 17.45 -16.22
C GLY A 51 -15.12 16.13 -16.99
N ASN A 52 -14.23 15.90 -17.97
CA ASN A 52 -14.17 14.70 -18.78
C ASN A 52 -12.79 14.53 -19.43
N HIS A 53 -12.44 13.26 -19.61
CA HIS A 53 -11.26 12.71 -20.24
C HIS A 53 -11.08 13.20 -21.69
N SER A 54 -10.33 14.28 -21.89
CA SER A 54 -9.78 14.62 -23.19
C SER A 54 -8.50 13.81 -23.41
N THR A 55 -8.59 12.79 -24.26
CA THR A 55 -7.42 12.19 -24.93
C THR A 55 -6.88 13.21 -25.93
N GLU A 56 -6.15 14.20 -25.46
CA GLU A 56 -5.30 15.01 -26.33
C GLU A 56 -3.83 14.67 -26.06
N ASP A 57 -3.14 14.44 -27.18
CA ASP A 57 -1.76 14.02 -27.34
C ASP A 57 -0.82 15.11 -26.81
N TYR A 58 -0.72 15.19 -25.48
CA TYR A 58 0.38 15.90 -24.84
C TYR A 58 1.63 15.06 -25.05
N ASP A 59 2.55 15.63 -25.84
CA ASP A 59 3.94 15.19 -26.00
C ASP A 59 4.42 14.54 -24.71
N THR A 60 4.75 13.25 -24.82
CA THR A 60 4.98 12.27 -23.77
C THR A 60 6.14 12.67 -22.85
N ARG A 61 5.98 13.74 -22.09
CA ARG A 61 6.61 13.90 -20.79
C ARG A 61 5.91 12.91 -19.91
N GLU A 62 6.34 11.66 -20.05
CA GLU A 62 6.18 10.53 -19.16
C GLU A 62 5.30 10.93 -17.98
N ILE A 63 3.98 11.00 -18.23
CA ILE A 63 3.02 11.12 -17.16
C ILE A 63 3.27 9.79 -16.47
N LEU A 64 4.04 9.87 -15.40
CA LEU A 64 4.45 8.78 -14.54
C LEU A 64 3.19 8.33 -13.77
N THR A 65 2.08 8.11 -14.48
CA THR A 65 1.15 7.04 -14.22
C THR A 65 2.01 5.80 -14.04
N SER A 66 2.33 5.54 -12.78
CA SER A 66 3.05 4.41 -12.20
C SER A 66 2.75 3.09 -12.93
N SER A 67 3.33 2.90 -14.11
CA SER A 67 3.35 1.64 -14.85
C SER A 67 4.54 0.79 -14.42
N THR A 68 5.43 1.35 -13.61
CA THR A 68 6.39 0.60 -12.80
C THR A 68 5.67 0.03 -11.58
N MET A 69 5.60 -1.30 -11.48
CA MET A 69 5.10 -1.97 -10.27
C MET A 69 5.97 -1.56 -9.08
N ARG A 70 5.34 -0.95 -8.07
CA ARG A 70 6.00 -0.36 -6.90
C ARG A 70 6.68 -1.43 -6.05
N TYR A 71 6.10 -2.63 -5.99
CA TYR A 71 6.60 -3.76 -5.21
C TYR A 71 6.85 -4.96 -6.13
N ASN A 72 8.10 -5.08 -6.59
CA ASN A 72 8.52 -6.15 -7.49
C ASN A 72 8.87 -7.44 -6.72
N ASP A 73 9.41 -8.45 -7.41
CA ASP A 73 9.83 -9.71 -6.78
C ASP A 73 11.33 -9.75 -6.42
N LEU A 74 12.10 -8.74 -6.82
CA LEU A 74 13.55 -8.64 -6.67
C LEU A 74 13.93 -8.12 -5.28
N GLU A 75 13.22 -7.10 -4.79
CA GLU A 75 13.47 -6.45 -3.50
C GLU A 75 12.34 -6.73 -2.51
N TYR A 76 12.71 -7.04 -1.27
CA TYR A 76 11.76 -7.22 -0.18
C TYR A 76 11.67 -5.93 0.63
N HIS A 77 10.46 -5.37 0.73
CA HIS A 77 10.24 -4.07 1.39
C HIS A 77 9.81 -4.18 2.85
N GLY A 78 9.93 -5.36 3.46
CA GLY A 78 9.59 -5.56 4.86
C GLY A 78 8.09 -5.72 5.13
N ILE A 79 7.72 -5.53 6.40
CA ILE A 79 6.35 -5.58 6.89
C ILE A 79 5.92 -4.15 7.24
N MET A 80 4.93 -3.64 6.53
CA MET A 80 4.29 -2.36 6.76
C MET A 80 3.14 -2.54 7.78
N ILE A 81 3.04 -1.62 8.74
CA ILE A 81 1.86 -1.56 9.62
C ILE A 81 0.75 -0.89 8.83
N ASP A 82 -0.36 -1.60 8.61
CA ASP A 82 -1.49 -1.08 7.85
C ASP A 82 -2.75 -1.13 8.70
N ILE A 83 -3.12 0.02 9.26
CA ILE A 83 -4.36 0.18 10.04
C ILE A 83 -5.60 -0.02 9.16
N SER A 84 -5.50 0.20 7.85
CA SER A 84 -6.60 -0.03 6.90
C SER A 84 -6.79 -1.52 6.61
N ALA A 85 -5.76 -2.35 6.83
CA ALA A 85 -5.83 -3.81 6.73
C ALA A 85 -6.52 -4.47 7.95
N ALA A 86 -7.35 -3.72 8.69
CA ALA A 86 -7.82 -4.03 10.05
C ALA A 86 -8.29 -5.48 10.31
N ALA A 87 -8.78 -6.21 9.30
CA ALA A 87 -9.28 -7.57 9.49
C ALA A 87 -8.23 -8.68 9.40
N LYS A 88 -7.25 -8.59 8.49
CA LYS A 88 -6.36 -9.72 8.12
C LYS A 88 -5.04 -9.20 7.53
N SER A 89 -3.92 -9.73 8.02
CA SER A 89 -2.61 -9.42 7.43
C SER A 89 -2.46 -10.06 6.06
N ALA A 90 -1.91 -9.31 5.10
CA ALA A 90 -1.81 -9.74 3.71
C ALA A 90 -0.44 -9.42 3.12
N ALA A 91 -0.08 -10.10 2.04
CA ALA A 91 1.15 -9.85 1.31
C ALA A 91 0.91 -9.98 -0.20
N GLY A 92 1.52 -9.09 -0.98
CA GLY A 92 1.56 -9.24 -2.43
C GLY A 92 2.37 -10.46 -2.83
N TYR A 93 1.91 -11.18 -3.86
CA TYR A 93 2.58 -12.39 -4.34
C TYR A 93 4.04 -12.13 -4.73
N LYS A 94 4.32 -11.00 -5.39
CA LYS A 94 5.69 -10.60 -5.73
C LYS A 94 6.57 -10.39 -4.50
N GLN A 95 6.02 -9.78 -3.46
CA GLN A 95 6.74 -9.57 -2.21
C GLN A 95 6.97 -10.88 -1.45
N TYR A 96 6.04 -11.84 -1.52
CA TYR A 96 6.30 -13.21 -1.06
C TYR A 96 7.48 -13.84 -1.83
N LEU A 97 7.55 -13.67 -3.15
CA LEU A 97 8.66 -14.19 -3.95
C LEU A 97 10.00 -13.57 -3.53
N ALA A 98 10.03 -12.26 -3.29
CA ALA A 98 11.20 -11.55 -2.77
C ALA A 98 11.62 -12.08 -1.39
N TYR A 99 10.67 -12.17 -0.46
CA TYR A 99 10.88 -12.75 0.89
C TYR A 99 11.45 -14.18 0.81
N ARG A 100 10.88 -15.04 -0.03
CA ARG A 100 11.36 -16.42 -0.22
C ARG A 100 12.77 -16.47 -0.80
N ARG A 101 13.17 -15.51 -1.65
CA ARG A 101 14.53 -15.43 -2.20
C ARG A 101 15.56 -15.08 -1.11
N LEU A 102 15.18 -14.24 -0.15
CA LEU A 102 16.03 -13.86 0.99
C LEU A 102 16.14 -14.96 2.05
N HIS A 103 15.03 -15.68 2.30
CA HIS A 103 14.93 -16.67 3.39
C HIS A 103 14.92 -18.11 2.87
N LYS A 104 15.83 -18.44 1.94
CA LYS A 104 15.88 -19.76 1.30
C LYS A 104 16.11 -20.89 2.30
N GLU A 105 16.86 -20.63 3.37
CA GLU A 105 17.15 -21.59 4.42
C GLU A 105 15.88 -22.11 5.14
N TYR A 106 14.84 -21.28 5.22
CA TYR A 106 13.55 -21.67 5.81
C TYR A 106 12.54 -22.15 4.77
N SER A 107 12.84 -21.98 3.47
CA SER A 107 12.01 -22.39 2.33
C SER A 107 10.51 -22.08 2.54
N PRO A 108 10.13 -20.81 2.79
CA PRO A 108 8.75 -20.45 3.09
C PRO A 108 7.85 -20.82 1.90
N HIS A 109 6.86 -21.67 2.18
CA HIS A 109 5.91 -22.17 1.20
C HIS A 109 4.51 -21.57 1.46
N ILE A 110 3.78 -21.33 0.37
CA ILE A 110 2.37 -20.95 0.47
C ILE A 110 1.55 -22.20 0.79
N ASP A 111 0.91 -22.21 1.95
CA ASP A 111 -0.14 -23.16 2.25
C ASP A 111 -1.38 -22.81 1.42
N THR A 112 -1.59 -23.53 0.32
CA THR A 112 -2.74 -23.35 -0.58
C THR A 112 -4.01 -24.04 -0.10
N ALA A 113 -3.95 -24.84 0.98
CA ALA A 113 -5.15 -25.39 1.60
C ALA A 113 -5.89 -24.32 2.42
N LYS A 114 -5.14 -23.36 2.97
CA LYS A 114 -5.66 -22.18 3.66
C LYS A 114 -6.01 -21.06 2.68
N GLY A 115 -6.89 -20.15 3.08
CA GLY A 115 -7.18 -18.92 2.33
C GLY A 115 -8.18 -19.02 1.18
N LYS A 116 -8.41 -20.20 0.59
CA LYS A 116 -9.33 -20.36 -0.57
C LYS A 116 -10.79 -20.01 -0.32
N SER A 117 -11.26 -20.10 0.93
CA SER A 117 -12.63 -19.71 1.33
C SER A 117 -12.68 -18.31 1.96
N THR A 118 -11.57 -17.59 1.96
CA THR A 118 -11.44 -16.27 2.58
C THR A 118 -11.40 -15.20 1.50
N ASN A 119 -12.23 -14.18 1.64
CA ASN A 119 -12.06 -12.94 0.90
C ASN A 119 -11.19 -11.97 1.71
N ILE A 120 -10.20 -11.36 1.03
CA ILE A 120 -9.39 -10.26 1.57
C ILE A 120 -9.86 -8.98 0.91
N LYS A 121 -10.19 -7.99 1.73
CA LYS A 121 -10.40 -6.62 1.25
C LYS A 121 -9.04 -5.96 1.14
N PHE A 122 -8.75 -5.39 -0.02
CA PHE A 122 -7.55 -4.60 -0.27
C PHE A 122 -7.98 -3.36 -1.05
N GLY A 123 -7.81 -2.18 -0.45
CA GLY A 123 -8.48 -0.95 -0.91
C GLY A 123 -10.00 -1.13 -0.99
N ILE A 124 -10.61 -0.61 -2.06
CA ILE A 124 -12.05 -0.79 -2.35
C ILE A 124 -12.39 -2.17 -2.92
N GLY A 125 -11.38 -2.98 -3.26
CA GLY A 125 -11.54 -4.27 -3.92
C GLY A 125 -11.61 -5.46 -2.96
N ILE A 126 -12.11 -6.58 -3.48
CA ILE A 126 -12.06 -7.89 -2.84
C ILE A 126 -11.23 -8.82 -3.71
N THR A 127 -10.29 -9.53 -3.09
CA THR A 127 -9.45 -10.53 -3.76
C THR A 127 -9.45 -11.84 -3.00
N THR A 128 -9.34 -12.94 -3.76
CA THR A 128 -9.19 -14.29 -3.19
C THR A 128 -7.70 -14.61 -3.03
N PRO A 129 -7.24 -14.98 -1.82
CA PRO A 129 -5.87 -15.42 -1.60
C PRO A 129 -5.51 -16.66 -2.39
N ILE A 130 -4.25 -16.71 -2.83
CA ILE A 130 -3.60 -17.92 -3.34
C ILE A 130 -3.42 -18.94 -2.21
N GLY A 131 -3.14 -18.43 -1.01
CA GLY A 131 -2.97 -19.20 0.21
C GLY A 131 -2.43 -18.35 1.34
N THR A 132 -1.79 -18.96 2.32
CA THR A 132 -1.13 -18.24 3.42
C THR A 132 0.35 -18.57 3.51
N VAL A 133 1.17 -17.62 3.96
CA VAL A 133 2.58 -17.85 4.31
C VAL A 133 2.82 -17.45 5.76
N GLY A 134 3.58 -18.27 6.46
CA GLY A 134 4.03 -17.99 7.82
C GLY A 134 5.36 -17.25 7.85
N VAL A 135 5.44 -16.18 8.62
CA VAL A 135 6.65 -15.38 8.83
C VAL A 135 6.98 -15.37 10.30
N TYR A 136 8.20 -15.79 10.66
CA TYR A 136 8.71 -15.65 12.01
C TYR A 136 9.38 -14.29 12.14
N THR A 137 8.85 -13.48 13.05
CA THR A 137 9.42 -12.18 13.43
C THR A 137 9.92 -12.23 14.86
N PRO A 138 10.76 -11.27 15.31
CA PRO A 138 11.09 -11.12 16.72
C PRO A 138 9.85 -10.99 17.63
N LEU A 139 8.75 -10.46 17.10
CA LEU A 139 7.49 -10.32 17.83
C LEU A 139 6.82 -11.67 18.06
N ARG A 140 6.74 -12.51 17.00
CA ARG A 140 6.24 -13.90 16.96
C ARG A 140 5.96 -14.37 15.53
N TYR A 141 5.37 -15.56 15.41
CA TYR A 141 4.80 -16.07 14.16
C TYR A 141 3.57 -15.24 13.71
N ILE A 142 3.60 -14.80 12.46
CA ILE A 142 2.53 -14.06 11.81
C ILE A 142 2.14 -14.80 10.53
N GLU A 143 0.85 -15.03 10.33
CA GLU A 143 0.31 -15.64 9.11
C GLU A 143 -0.20 -14.53 8.18
N PHE A 144 0.31 -14.50 6.95
CA PHE A 144 -0.08 -13.53 5.92
C PHE A 144 -0.85 -14.22 4.80
N PHE A 145 -1.98 -13.65 4.41
CA PHE A 145 -2.68 -14.07 3.20
C PHE A 145 -1.94 -13.56 1.96
N VAL A 146 -1.55 -14.47 1.07
CA VAL A 146 -0.84 -14.11 -0.16
C VAL A 146 -1.85 -13.85 -1.28
N VAL A 147 -1.81 -12.65 -1.85
CA VAL A 147 -2.77 -12.16 -2.85
C VAL A 147 -2.03 -11.60 -4.07
N ASN A 148 -2.66 -11.65 -5.25
CA ASN A 148 -2.05 -11.13 -6.48
C ASN A 148 -2.25 -9.61 -6.63
N VAL A 149 -1.67 -8.84 -5.72
CA VAL A 149 -1.70 -7.37 -5.74
C VAL A 149 -0.30 -6.79 -5.49
N ASP A 150 -0.07 -5.57 -5.95
CA ASP A 150 1.20 -4.86 -5.83
C ASP A 150 1.30 -4.16 -4.45
N THR A 151 1.62 -4.94 -3.41
CA THR A 151 1.72 -4.47 -2.02
C THR A 151 2.81 -5.22 -1.24
N PRO A 152 3.49 -4.59 -0.26
CA PRO A 152 4.40 -5.25 0.69
C PRO A 152 3.65 -6.23 1.59
N PHE A 153 4.35 -6.79 2.57
CA PHE A 153 3.66 -7.45 3.67
C PHE A 153 2.99 -6.37 4.51
N GLN A 154 1.72 -6.56 4.86
CA GLN A 154 0.92 -5.63 5.62
C GLN A 154 0.41 -6.30 6.87
N LEU A 155 0.82 -5.77 8.02
CA LEU A 155 0.38 -6.23 9.32
C LEU A 155 -0.92 -5.53 9.70
N SER A 156 -1.98 -6.32 9.87
CA SER A 156 -3.28 -5.82 10.28
C SER A 156 -3.35 -5.45 11.75
N LEU A 157 -4.18 -4.46 12.08
CA LEU A 157 -4.49 -4.11 13.46
C LEU A 157 -5.03 -5.31 14.28
N LYS A 158 -5.82 -6.20 13.68
CA LYS A 158 -6.30 -7.42 14.37
C LYS A 158 -5.16 -8.36 14.75
N ASP A 159 -4.18 -8.55 13.86
CA ASP A 159 -3.01 -9.36 14.19
C ASP A 159 -2.13 -8.66 15.21
N MET A 160 -1.99 -7.34 15.18
CA MET A 160 -1.31 -6.59 16.23
C MET A 160 -1.96 -6.82 17.60
N ASN A 161 -3.29 -6.67 17.68
CA ASN A 161 -4.06 -6.95 18.91
C ASN A 161 -3.89 -8.39 19.39
N ARG A 162 -3.89 -9.37 18.46
CA ARG A 162 -3.66 -10.80 18.78
C ARG A 162 -2.25 -11.04 19.30
N LEU A 163 -1.26 -10.34 18.75
CA LEU A 163 0.13 -10.42 19.17
C LEU A 163 0.40 -9.66 20.47
N GLY A 164 -0.50 -8.75 20.85
CA GLY A 164 -0.35 -7.85 22.00
C GLY A 164 0.64 -6.72 21.74
N VAL A 165 0.86 -6.38 20.46
CA VAL A 165 1.83 -5.37 20.03
C VAL A 165 1.14 -4.09 19.58
N TYR A 166 1.79 -2.95 19.75
CA TYR A 166 1.32 -1.67 19.25
C TYR A 166 2.48 -0.84 18.71
N PHE A 167 2.16 0.10 17.81
CA PHE A 167 3.15 1.05 17.32
C PHE A 167 3.22 2.23 18.28
N HIS A 168 4.38 2.43 18.90
CA HIS A 168 4.68 3.60 19.71
C HIS A 168 5.33 4.65 18.81
N ASN A 169 4.55 5.66 18.43
CA ASN A 169 4.92 6.68 17.45
C ASN A 169 6.09 7.56 17.92
N ASP A 170 6.16 7.87 19.22
CA ASP A 170 7.20 8.75 19.78
C ASP A 170 8.58 8.09 19.73
N GLU A 171 8.64 6.77 19.86
CA GLU A 171 9.86 5.97 19.77
C GLU A 171 10.07 5.37 18.37
N ASN A 172 9.10 5.56 17.46
CA ASN A 172 9.07 4.94 16.14
C ASN A 172 9.32 3.41 16.20
N ALA A 173 8.65 2.74 17.14
CA ALA A 173 8.93 1.34 17.48
C ALA A 173 7.65 0.51 17.64
N LEU A 174 7.74 -0.80 17.34
CA LEU A 174 6.74 -1.78 17.75
C LEU A 174 7.08 -2.31 19.14
N ILE A 175 6.17 -2.15 20.09
CA ILE A 175 6.27 -2.62 21.48
C ILE A 175 5.32 -3.79 21.69
#